data_AF-A0A6N9T7F5-F1
#
_entry.id   AF-A0A6N9T7F5-F1
#
_cell.length_a   1.000
_cell.length_b   1.000
_cell.length_c   1.000
_cell.angle_alpha   90.00
_cell.angle_beta   90.00
_cell.angle_gamma   90.00
#
_symmetry.space_group_name_H-M   'P 1'
#
loop_
_entity.id
_entity.type
_entity.pdbx_description
1 polymer ?
#
loop_
_entity_poly.entity_id
_entity_poly.type
_entity_poly.pdbx_seq_one_letter_code
_entity_poly.pdbx_strand_id
1 'polypeptide(L)'
;MPERERRDQDRPRRRPPRRERDFAAIRGGEDAALRRRILSAAAEIFAARGFAAASIDEVAKRLGATKGLVYHRYRSKGELLADVCEAGLTSLAARAEAIADRRERAIARLTGAANLHAAAVLADIALHRTLAGATSGMAVATLRGSEAKALASIVEQRGRYDAIFTRLITDTVEERDLPSGRDTAMLGRIFVTALDAPILWPQDSVAELADRRGLIARQLAYFALRGIGASDATLREEFSR
;
A
#
# COMPACT_ATOMS: atom_id res chain seq x y z
N MET A 1 15.84 57.69 -15.46
CA MET A 1 15.63 56.33 -15.98
C MET A 1 16.51 55.38 -15.15
N PRO A 2 16.06 54.22 -14.65
CA PRO A 2 14.91 53.90 -13.77
C PRO A 2 15.34 53.09 -12.51
N GLU A 3 14.70 53.28 -11.34
CA GLU A 3 14.91 52.40 -10.16
C GLU A 3 13.63 52.12 -9.32
N ARG A 4 12.44 52.46 -9.84
CA ARG A 4 11.16 52.40 -9.09
C ARG A 4 10.40 51.06 -9.12
N GLU A 5 11.00 49.96 -9.59
CA GLU A 5 10.26 48.68 -9.79
C GLU A 5 10.55 47.55 -8.78
N ARG A 6 11.43 47.73 -7.79
CA ARG A 6 11.83 46.62 -6.87
C ARG A 6 11.11 46.55 -5.53
N ARG A 7 10.04 47.32 -5.29
CA ARG A 7 9.43 47.45 -3.94
C ARG A 7 8.05 46.82 -3.75
N ASP A 8 7.52 46.08 -4.73
CA ASP A 8 6.14 45.57 -4.69
C ASP A 8 6.01 44.03 -4.56
N GLN A 9 7.12 43.30 -4.38
CA GLN A 9 7.11 41.83 -4.30
C GLN A 9 7.02 41.25 -2.88
N ASP A 10 7.05 42.08 -1.83
CA ASP A 10 7.17 41.61 -0.43
C ASP A 10 5.93 41.93 0.44
N ARG A 11 4.74 41.97 -0.16
CA ARG A 11 3.49 42.06 0.60
C ARG A 11 3.10 40.67 1.13
N PRO A 12 2.94 40.48 2.46
CA PRO A 12 2.45 39.22 3.00
C PRO A 12 1.05 38.93 2.45
N ARG A 13 0.89 37.76 1.79
CA ARG A 13 -0.42 37.30 1.29
C ARG A 13 -1.41 37.31 2.45
N ARG A 14 -2.42 38.20 2.38
CA ARG A 14 -3.49 38.29 3.37
C ARG A 14 -4.16 36.92 3.48
N ARG A 15 -4.16 36.33 4.68
CA ARG A 15 -4.83 35.05 4.92
C ARG A 15 -6.33 35.22 4.60
N PRO A 16 -6.94 34.31 3.83
CA PRO A 16 -8.33 34.44 3.41
C PRO A 16 -9.27 34.51 4.62
N PRO A 17 -10.40 35.22 4.54
CA PRO A 17 -11.41 35.28 5.60
C PRO A 17 -11.89 33.87 6.01
N ARG A 18 -12.26 33.70 7.29
CA ARG A 18 -12.61 32.37 7.87
C ARG A 18 -13.61 31.57 7.02
N ARG A 19 -14.66 32.23 6.52
CA ARG A 19 -15.69 31.59 5.67
C ARG A 19 -15.12 30.94 4.40
N GLU A 20 -14.17 31.57 3.71
CA GLU A 20 -13.55 30.96 2.51
C GLU A 20 -12.69 29.72 2.85
N ARG A 21 -12.07 29.70 4.02
CA ARG A 21 -11.32 28.51 4.49
C ARG A 21 -12.26 27.37 4.81
N ASP A 22 -13.40 27.65 5.43
CA ASP A 22 -14.40 26.65 5.76
C ASP A 22 -14.98 26.04 4.47
N PHE A 23 -15.32 26.85 3.45
CA PHE A 23 -15.77 26.36 2.15
C PHE A 23 -14.69 25.60 1.36
N ALA A 24 -13.42 26.01 1.44
CA ALA A 24 -12.31 25.30 0.82
C ALA A 24 -12.04 23.95 1.51
N ALA A 25 -12.17 23.89 2.84
CA ALA A 25 -12.05 22.66 3.62
C ALA A 25 -13.18 21.68 3.33
N ILE A 26 -14.43 22.16 3.20
CA ILE A 26 -15.58 21.34 2.81
C ILE A 26 -15.38 20.76 1.40
N ARG A 27 -15.06 21.61 0.41
CA ARG A 27 -14.77 21.15 -0.97
C ARG A 27 -13.59 20.20 -1.05
N GLY A 28 -12.53 20.45 -0.27
CA GLY A 28 -11.39 19.53 -0.17
C GLY A 28 -11.76 18.18 0.43
N GLY A 29 -12.66 18.16 1.41
CA GLY A 29 -13.22 16.93 1.99
C GLY A 29 -14.07 16.13 0.99
N GLU A 30 -14.88 16.81 0.20
CA GLU A 30 -15.69 16.20 -0.87
C GLU A 30 -14.82 15.61 -1.98
N ASP A 31 -13.78 16.33 -2.44
CA ASP A 31 -12.84 15.81 -3.44
C ASP A 31 -12.07 14.59 -2.92
N ALA A 32 -11.62 14.62 -1.66
CA ALA A 32 -10.94 13.48 -1.04
C ALA A 32 -11.85 12.26 -0.92
N ALA A 33 -13.13 12.45 -0.57
CA ALA A 33 -14.11 11.37 -0.52
C ALA A 33 -14.41 10.79 -1.90
N LEU A 34 -14.55 11.64 -2.92
CA LEU A 34 -14.72 11.21 -4.30
C LEU A 34 -13.49 10.43 -4.79
N ARG A 35 -12.28 10.94 -4.56
CA ARG A 35 -11.04 10.24 -4.90
C ARG A 35 -11.00 8.85 -4.28
N ARG A 36 -11.29 8.71 -2.98
CA ARG A 36 -11.34 7.39 -2.31
C ARG A 36 -12.32 6.43 -2.98
N ARG A 37 -13.51 6.91 -3.37
CA ARG A 37 -14.51 6.10 -4.08
C ARG A 37 -14.02 5.67 -5.47
N ILE A 38 -13.38 6.57 -6.23
CA ILE A 38 -12.78 6.24 -7.54
C ILE A 38 -11.69 5.18 -7.37
N LEU A 39 -10.78 5.37 -6.42
CA LEU A 39 -9.67 4.43 -6.19
C LEU A 39 -10.15 3.05 -5.77
N SER A 40 -11.16 2.97 -4.89
CA SER A 40 -11.78 1.70 -4.50
C SER A 40 -12.43 0.99 -5.69
N ALA A 41 -13.23 1.70 -6.50
CA ALA A 41 -13.82 1.12 -7.71
C ALA A 41 -12.74 0.68 -8.73
N ALA A 42 -11.66 1.44 -8.87
CA ALA A 42 -10.55 1.12 -9.75
C ALA A 42 -9.78 -0.13 -9.29
N ALA A 43 -9.47 -0.23 -8.00
CA ALA A 43 -8.84 -1.41 -7.40
C ALA A 43 -9.65 -2.68 -7.65
N GLU A 44 -10.97 -2.63 -7.52
CA GLU A 44 -11.81 -3.81 -7.80
C GLU A 44 -11.78 -4.21 -9.28
N ILE A 45 -11.88 -3.24 -10.20
CA ILE A 45 -11.82 -3.51 -11.64
C ILE A 45 -10.45 -4.06 -12.04
N PHE A 46 -9.36 -3.45 -11.57
CA PHE A 46 -8.01 -3.92 -11.85
C PHE A 46 -7.73 -5.31 -11.25
N ALA A 47 -8.22 -5.58 -10.03
CA ALA A 47 -8.10 -6.90 -9.41
C ALA A 47 -8.86 -7.98 -10.17
N ALA A 48 -10.04 -7.65 -10.72
CA ALA A 48 -10.90 -8.62 -11.40
C ALA A 48 -10.48 -8.89 -12.85
N ARG A 49 -9.95 -7.89 -13.56
CA ARG A 49 -9.65 -7.97 -15.00
C ARG A 49 -8.16 -7.98 -15.32
N GLY A 50 -7.32 -7.61 -14.36
CA GLY A 50 -5.94 -7.24 -14.63
C GLY A 50 -5.85 -5.86 -15.29
N PHE A 51 -4.68 -5.22 -15.16
CA PHE A 51 -4.49 -3.86 -15.66
C PHE A 51 -4.67 -3.76 -17.18
N ALA A 52 -4.18 -4.73 -17.96
CA ALA A 52 -4.24 -4.68 -19.42
C ALA A 52 -5.69 -4.66 -19.95
N ALA A 53 -6.56 -5.53 -19.43
CA ALA A 53 -7.94 -5.67 -19.91
C ALA A 53 -8.93 -4.68 -19.28
N ALA A 54 -8.57 -4.03 -18.17
CA ALA A 54 -9.41 -3.01 -17.53
C ALA A 54 -9.49 -1.70 -18.33
N SER A 55 -10.58 -0.96 -18.13
CA SER A 55 -10.82 0.36 -18.72
C SER A 55 -11.33 1.38 -17.70
N ILE A 56 -11.05 2.68 -17.94
CA ILE A 56 -11.60 3.79 -17.13
C ILE A 56 -13.14 3.82 -17.21
N ASP A 57 -13.71 3.42 -18.33
CA ASP A 57 -15.16 3.33 -18.53
C ASP A 57 -15.81 2.30 -17.59
N GLU A 58 -15.18 1.14 -17.39
CA GLU A 58 -15.65 0.14 -16.42
C GLU A 58 -15.59 0.69 -14.98
N VAL A 59 -14.56 1.47 -14.66
CA VAL A 59 -14.45 2.15 -13.34
C VAL A 59 -15.58 3.16 -13.15
N ALA A 60 -15.86 4.00 -14.16
CA ALA A 60 -16.97 4.95 -14.10
C ALA A 60 -18.32 4.25 -13.93
N LYS A 61 -18.54 3.15 -14.68
CA LYS A 61 -19.73 2.31 -14.57
C LYS A 61 -19.87 1.69 -13.18
N ARG A 62 -18.77 1.15 -12.62
CA ARG A 62 -18.72 0.55 -11.28
C ARG A 62 -19.06 1.57 -10.19
N LEU A 63 -18.59 2.81 -10.36
CA LEU A 63 -18.84 3.93 -9.45
C LEU A 63 -20.28 4.47 -9.50
N GLY A 64 -21.03 4.14 -10.56
CA GLY A 64 -22.33 4.77 -10.86
C GLY A 64 -22.19 6.24 -11.25
N ALA A 65 -21.04 6.63 -11.81
CA ALA A 65 -20.73 8.01 -12.19
C ALA A 65 -20.67 8.18 -13.71
N THR A 66 -20.73 9.43 -14.16
CA THR A 66 -20.48 9.75 -15.56
C THR A 66 -19.02 9.51 -15.91
N LYS A 67 -18.73 9.09 -17.16
CA LYS A 67 -17.36 8.93 -17.65
C LYS A 67 -16.52 10.20 -17.43
N GLY A 68 -17.12 11.36 -17.73
CA GLY A 68 -16.47 12.66 -17.59
C GLY A 68 -15.93 12.94 -16.18
N LEU A 69 -16.56 12.41 -15.13
CA LEU A 69 -16.07 12.57 -13.76
C LEU A 69 -14.68 11.94 -13.55
N VAL A 70 -14.49 10.72 -14.05
CA VAL A 70 -13.23 10.00 -13.88
C VAL A 70 -12.17 10.54 -14.83
N TYR A 71 -12.53 10.83 -16.09
CA TYR A 71 -11.62 11.42 -17.08
C TYR A 71 -11.17 12.85 -16.74
N HIS A 72 -11.96 13.60 -15.96
CA HIS A 72 -11.53 14.90 -15.44
C HIS A 72 -10.38 14.76 -14.43
N ARG A 73 -10.38 13.67 -13.64
CA ARG A 73 -9.37 13.44 -12.60
C ARG A 73 -8.13 12.71 -13.10
N TYR A 74 -8.31 11.78 -14.04
CA TYR A 74 -7.24 10.91 -14.54
C TYR A 74 -7.18 10.97 -16.06
N ARG A 75 -6.02 11.34 -16.60
CA ARG A 75 -5.78 11.45 -18.04
C ARG A 75 -5.49 10.11 -18.69
N SER A 76 -5.10 9.11 -17.90
CA SER A 76 -4.79 7.77 -18.39
C SER A 76 -5.07 6.69 -17.36
N LYS A 77 -5.23 5.44 -17.84
CA LYS A 77 -5.40 4.26 -16.99
C LYS A 77 -4.17 4.03 -16.11
N GLY A 78 -2.97 4.32 -16.62
CA GLY A 78 -1.72 4.24 -15.86
C GLY A 78 -1.64 5.25 -14.71
N GLU A 79 -2.14 6.47 -14.91
CA GLU A 79 -2.23 7.49 -13.84
C GLU A 79 -3.20 7.04 -12.75
N LEU A 80 -4.36 6.50 -13.13
CA LEU A 80 -5.32 5.92 -12.18
C LEU A 80 -4.71 4.74 -11.41
N LEU A 81 -4.00 3.83 -12.07
CA LEU A 81 -3.33 2.71 -11.41
C LEU A 81 -2.27 3.20 -10.42
N ALA A 82 -1.43 4.15 -10.83
CA ALA A 82 -0.41 4.72 -9.96
C ALA A 82 -1.04 5.31 -8.70
N ASP A 83 -2.14 6.05 -8.83
CA ASP A 83 -2.83 6.68 -7.70
C ASP A 83 -3.49 5.64 -6.76
N VAL A 84 -4.02 4.54 -7.30
CA VAL A 84 -4.53 3.40 -6.52
C VAL A 84 -3.42 2.80 -5.67
N CYS A 85 -2.30 2.44 -6.31
CA CYS A 85 -1.18 1.80 -5.62
C CYS A 85 -0.49 2.73 -4.63
N GLU A 86 -0.30 4.01 -4.98
CA GLU A 86 0.29 5.02 -4.11
C GLU A 86 -0.56 5.26 -2.86
N ALA A 87 -1.88 5.36 -3.00
CA ALA A 87 -2.78 5.55 -1.86
C ALA A 87 -2.70 4.36 -0.88
N GLY A 88 -2.63 3.14 -1.42
CA GLY A 88 -2.48 1.92 -0.63
C GLY A 88 -1.15 1.84 0.10
N LEU A 89 -0.05 2.00 -0.65
CA LEU A 89 1.30 1.82 -0.12
C LEU A 89 1.71 2.94 0.83
N THR A 90 1.38 4.20 0.54
CA THR A 90 1.82 5.35 1.35
C THR A 90 1.37 5.21 2.81
N SER A 91 0.07 4.92 3.02
CA SER A 91 -0.45 4.78 4.38
C SER A 91 0.10 3.53 5.08
N LEU A 92 0.29 2.44 4.36
CA LEU A 92 0.78 1.19 4.92
C LEU A 92 2.27 1.29 5.28
N ALA A 93 3.08 1.89 4.42
CA ALA A 93 4.50 2.15 4.64
C ALA A 93 4.72 3.03 5.86
N ALA A 94 4.01 4.16 5.98
CA ALA A 94 4.14 5.04 7.13
C ALA A 94 3.86 4.33 8.47
N ARG A 95 2.83 3.45 8.50
CA ARG A 95 2.50 2.66 9.69
C ARG A 95 3.53 1.58 9.98
N ALA A 96 4.07 0.93 8.94
CA ALA A 96 5.11 -0.08 9.08
C ALA A 96 6.43 0.53 9.57
N GLU A 97 6.84 1.68 9.04
CA GLU A 97 8.01 2.43 9.53
C GLU A 97 7.83 2.85 10.99
N ALA A 98 6.65 3.35 11.37
CA ALA A 98 6.37 3.70 12.77
C ALA A 98 6.45 2.50 13.73
N ILE A 99 6.22 1.27 13.25
CA ILE A 99 6.46 0.05 14.03
C ILE A 99 7.95 -0.28 14.05
N ALA A 100 8.63 -0.16 12.91
CA ALA A 100 10.04 -0.45 12.77
C ALA A 100 10.95 0.46 13.62
N ASP A 101 10.50 1.68 13.90
CA ASP A 101 11.23 2.68 14.71
C ASP A 101 10.94 2.59 16.22
N ARG A 102 10.10 1.64 16.67
CA ARG A 102 9.80 1.48 18.10
C ARG A 102 11.05 1.06 18.89
N ARG A 103 11.09 1.46 20.16
CA ARG A 103 12.13 1.01 21.11
C ARG A 103 11.76 -0.34 21.72
N GLU A 104 11.70 -1.34 20.86
CA GLU A 104 11.34 -2.73 21.17
C GLU A 104 12.34 -3.69 20.50
N ARG A 105 12.41 -4.94 20.96
CA ARG A 105 13.19 -5.99 20.29
C ARG A 105 12.78 -6.11 18.81
N ALA A 106 13.73 -6.41 17.95
CA ALA A 106 13.51 -6.55 16.52
C ALA A 106 12.41 -7.58 16.18
N ILE A 107 12.37 -8.70 16.91
CA ILE A 107 11.33 -9.71 16.71
C ILE A 107 9.91 -9.18 16.99
N ALA A 108 9.75 -8.33 18.01
CA ALA A 108 8.46 -7.73 18.35
C ALA A 108 8.04 -6.71 17.28
N ARG A 109 8.98 -5.89 16.79
CA ARG A 109 8.75 -4.98 15.67
C ARG A 109 8.37 -5.73 14.39
N LEU A 110 9.09 -6.80 14.06
CA LEU A 110 8.80 -7.66 12.91
C LEU A 110 7.42 -8.32 13.03
N THR A 111 7.08 -8.86 14.20
CA THR A 111 5.76 -9.43 14.50
C THR A 111 4.65 -8.40 14.34
N GLY A 112 4.85 -7.19 14.86
CA GLY A 112 3.91 -6.08 14.71
C GLY A 112 3.71 -5.67 13.25
N ALA A 113 4.79 -5.54 12.48
CA ALA A 113 4.74 -5.19 11.06
C ALA A 113 4.07 -6.30 10.22
N ALA A 114 4.33 -7.57 10.54
CA ALA A 114 3.70 -8.71 9.87
C ALA A 114 2.19 -8.76 10.11
N ASN A 115 1.76 -8.59 11.36
CA ASN A 115 0.34 -8.50 11.71
C ASN A 115 -0.34 -7.31 11.02
N LEU A 116 0.32 -6.14 11.00
CA LEU A 116 -0.17 -4.95 10.31
C LEU A 116 -0.39 -5.23 8.81
N HIS A 117 0.60 -5.83 8.13
CA HIS A 117 0.51 -6.12 6.71
C HIS A 117 -0.58 -7.15 6.41
N ALA A 118 -0.61 -8.28 7.11
CA ALA A 118 -1.61 -9.31 6.90
C ALA A 118 -3.04 -8.80 7.15
N ALA A 119 -3.22 -7.94 8.17
CA ALA A 119 -4.50 -7.27 8.42
C ALA A 119 -4.87 -6.30 7.29
N ALA A 120 -3.90 -5.56 6.73
CA ALA A 120 -4.14 -4.66 5.60
C ALA A 120 -4.55 -5.43 4.34
N VAL A 121 -3.88 -6.54 4.03
CA VAL A 121 -4.23 -7.45 2.92
C VAL A 121 -5.69 -7.90 3.08
N LEU A 122 -6.06 -8.43 4.25
CA LEU A 122 -7.43 -8.93 4.49
C LEU A 122 -8.49 -7.83 4.53
N ALA A 123 -8.11 -6.59 4.84
CA ALA A 123 -9.02 -5.45 4.84
C ALA A 123 -9.36 -5.00 3.41
N ASP A 124 -8.39 -5.05 2.49
CA ASP A 124 -8.56 -4.64 1.09
C ASP A 124 -7.80 -5.54 0.12
N ILE A 125 -8.35 -6.75 -0.11
CA ILE A 125 -7.73 -7.73 -0.99
C ILE A 125 -7.69 -7.26 -2.45
N ALA A 126 -8.67 -6.47 -2.89
CA ALA A 126 -8.70 -5.96 -4.26
C ALA A 126 -7.53 -5.01 -4.53
N LEU A 127 -7.24 -4.11 -3.58
CA LEU A 127 -6.07 -3.25 -3.64
C LEU A 127 -4.76 -4.07 -3.69
N HIS A 128 -4.61 -5.06 -2.80
CA HIS A 128 -3.38 -5.87 -2.76
C HIS A 128 -3.22 -6.77 -4.01
N ARG A 129 -4.30 -7.31 -4.57
CA ARG A 129 -4.28 -8.00 -5.88
C ARG A 129 -3.86 -7.07 -7.01
N THR A 130 -4.39 -5.84 -7.02
CA THR A 130 -4.02 -4.82 -8.00
C THR A 130 -2.54 -4.50 -7.93
N LEU A 131 -2.03 -4.28 -6.71
CA LEU A 131 -0.61 -4.02 -6.48
C LEU A 131 0.26 -5.19 -6.93
N ALA A 132 -0.07 -6.42 -6.53
CA ALA A 132 0.68 -7.62 -6.92
C ALA A 132 0.68 -7.83 -8.44
N GLY A 133 -0.45 -7.61 -9.11
CA GLY A 133 -0.56 -7.65 -10.56
C GLY A 133 0.33 -6.60 -11.23
N ALA A 134 0.29 -5.36 -10.75
CA ALA A 134 1.08 -4.25 -11.28
C ALA A 134 2.60 -4.43 -11.07
N THR A 135 3.03 -5.11 -10.00
CA THR A 135 4.44 -5.39 -9.73
C THR A 135 4.92 -6.75 -10.24
N SER A 136 4.04 -7.53 -10.87
CA SER A 136 4.40 -8.86 -11.38
C SER A 136 5.43 -8.76 -12.50
N GLY A 137 6.34 -9.74 -12.58
CA GLY A 137 7.33 -9.80 -13.66
C GLY A 137 6.70 -9.83 -15.05
N MET A 138 5.52 -10.45 -15.18
CA MET A 138 4.71 -10.45 -16.41
C MET A 138 4.26 -9.05 -16.82
N ALA A 139 3.72 -8.26 -15.89
CA ALA A 139 3.25 -6.90 -16.19
C ALA A 139 4.42 -5.98 -16.59
N VAL A 140 5.53 -6.07 -15.86
CA VAL A 140 6.77 -5.31 -16.17
C VAL A 140 7.34 -5.70 -17.53
N ALA A 141 7.29 -6.98 -17.90
CA ALA A 141 7.83 -7.46 -19.17
C ALA A 141 6.98 -7.10 -20.40
N THR A 142 5.67 -6.86 -20.25
CA THR A 142 4.71 -6.77 -21.37
C THR A 142 4.24 -5.36 -21.68
N LEU A 143 4.12 -4.48 -20.69
CA LEU A 143 3.57 -3.13 -20.88
C LEU A 143 4.61 -2.14 -21.42
N ARG A 144 4.16 -1.10 -22.13
CA ARG A 144 5.02 -0.13 -22.84
C ARG A 144 4.54 1.31 -22.63
N GLY A 145 5.36 2.28 -23.01
CA GLY A 145 4.99 3.69 -23.00
C GLY A 145 4.65 4.24 -21.62
N SER A 146 3.56 5.02 -21.53
CA SER A 146 3.10 5.64 -20.28
C SER A 146 2.69 4.63 -19.21
N GLU A 147 2.19 3.45 -19.62
CA GLU A 147 1.85 2.37 -18.69
C GLU A 147 3.09 1.78 -18.03
N ALA A 148 4.16 1.53 -18.80
CA ALA A 148 5.43 1.07 -18.24
C ALA A 148 6.03 2.07 -17.23
N LYS A 149 5.90 3.38 -17.50
CA LYS A 149 6.35 4.42 -16.57
C LYS A 149 5.56 4.39 -15.25
N ALA A 150 4.24 4.22 -15.32
CA ALA A 150 3.40 4.10 -14.12
C ALA A 150 3.82 2.87 -13.31
N LEU A 151 4.01 1.72 -13.96
CA LEU A 151 4.47 0.50 -13.29
C LEU A 151 5.84 0.64 -12.65
N ALA A 152 6.80 1.29 -13.31
CA ALA A 152 8.13 1.52 -12.75
C ALA A 152 8.07 2.28 -11.40
N SER A 153 7.22 3.30 -11.32
CA SER A 153 6.97 4.04 -10.06
C SER A 153 6.38 3.13 -8.98
N ILE A 154 5.41 2.29 -9.34
CA ILE A 154 4.75 1.36 -8.40
C ILE A 154 5.74 0.30 -7.89
N VAL A 155 6.55 -0.27 -8.78
CA VAL A 155 7.61 -1.24 -8.45
C VAL A 155 8.62 -0.62 -7.49
N GLU A 156 9.03 0.62 -7.74
CA GLU A 156 9.96 1.34 -6.87
C GLU A 156 9.36 1.58 -5.48
N GLN A 157 8.11 2.03 -5.40
CA GLN A 157 7.39 2.21 -4.12
C GLN A 157 7.22 0.88 -3.37
N ARG A 158 6.86 -0.20 -4.07
CA ARG A 158 6.75 -1.54 -3.48
C ARG A 158 8.11 -2.01 -2.95
N GLY A 159 9.19 -1.79 -3.71
CA GLY A 159 10.54 -2.13 -3.28
C GLY A 159 10.97 -1.40 -2.00
N ARG A 160 10.64 -0.12 -1.87
CA ARG A 160 10.86 0.64 -0.62
C ARG A 160 10.08 0.03 0.55
N TYR A 161 8.83 -0.37 0.32
CA TYR A 161 8.02 -1.02 1.36
C TYR A 161 8.59 -2.38 1.78
N ASP A 162 8.97 -3.23 0.84
CA ASP A 162 9.56 -4.56 1.11
C ASP A 162 10.92 -4.45 1.83
N ALA A 163 11.66 -3.36 1.62
CA ALA A 163 12.92 -3.10 2.30
C ALA A 163 12.77 -2.93 3.82
N ILE A 164 11.59 -2.50 4.30
CA ILE A 164 11.28 -2.41 5.74
C ILE A 164 11.37 -3.80 6.39
N PHE A 165 10.77 -4.82 5.76
CA PHE A 165 10.82 -6.19 6.26
C PHE A 165 12.22 -6.79 6.19
N THR A 166 12.95 -6.51 5.10
CA THR A 166 14.34 -6.95 4.98
C THR A 166 15.20 -6.40 6.10
N ARG A 167 15.04 -5.11 6.44
CA ARG A 167 15.72 -4.47 7.57
C ARG A 167 15.33 -5.11 8.90
N LEU A 168 14.03 -5.25 9.17
CA LEU A 168 13.54 -5.87 10.41
C LEU A 168 14.03 -7.31 10.60
N ILE A 169 14.06 -8.11 9.54
CA ILE A 169 14.60 -9.47 9.57
C ILE A 169 16.11 -9.44 9.87
N THR A 170 16.84 -8.50 9.28
CA THR A 170 18.28 -8.31 9.52
C THR A 170 18.55 -7.96 10.98
N ASP A 171 17.86 -6.95 11.53
CA ASP A 171 17.93 -6.59 12.94
C ASP A 171 17.63 -7.80 13.84
N THR A 172 16.64 -8.62 13.48
CA THR A 172 16.25 -9.80 14.27
C THR A 172 17.32 -10.90 14.27
N VAL A 173 18.07 -11.03 13.17
CA VAL A 173 19.24 -11.93 13.10
C VAL A 173 20.38 -11.38 13.96
N GLU A 174 20.63 -10.07 13.93
CA GLU A 174 21.66 -9.41 14.74
C GLU A 174 21.39 -9.54 16.25
N GLU A 175 20.12 -9.42 16.64
CA GLU A 175 19.65 -9.64 18.02
C GLU A 175 19.58 -11.13 18.42
N ARG A 176 19.87 -12.06 17.49
CA ARG A 176 19.90 -13.52 17.67
C ARG A 176 18.54 -14.16 17.97
N ASP A 177 17.45 -13.47 17.64
CA ASP A 177 16.10 -14.02 17.68
C ASP A 177 15.76 -14.84 16.42
N LEU A 178 16.57 -14.69 15.36
CA LEU A 178 16.59 -15.55 14.18
C LEU A 178 18.00 -16.13 13.95
N PRO A 179 18.10 -17.33 13.35
CA PRO A 179 19.38 -17.91 12.98
C PRO A 179 20.16 -17.07 11.96
N SER A 180 21.48 -17.00 12.15
CA SER A 180 22.41 -16.30 11.25
C SER A 180 22.76 -17.09 9.99
N GLY A 181 23.51 -16.46 9.07
CA GLY A 181 24.02 -17.11 7.85
C GLY A 181 23.01 -17.27 6.73
N ARG A 182 21.89 -16.53 6.76
CA ARG A 182 20.83 -16.58 5.74
C ARG A 182 20.78 -15.28 4.95
N ASP A 183 20.36 -15.38 3.69
CA ASP A 183 20.09 -14.22 2.84
C ASP A 183 18.79 -13.53 3.30
N THR A 184 18.93 -12.43 4.06
CA THR A 184 17.79 -11.68 4.60
C THR A 184 16.98 -10.98 3.51
N ALA A 185 17.57 -10.66 2.36
CA ALA A 185 16.85 -10.07 1.22
C ALA A 185 15.98 -11.09 0.49
N MET A 186 16.44 -12.34 0.37
CA MET A 186 15.60 -13.44 -0.12
C MET A 186 14.49 -13.75 0.90
N LEU A 187 14.82 -13.86 2.19
CA LEU A 187 13.84 -14.14 3.24
C LEU A 187 12.76 -13.06 3.32
N GLY A 188 13.12 -11.78 3.21
CA GLY A 188 12.15 -10.68 3.21
C GLY A 188 11.11 -10.79 2.08
N ARG A 189 11.53 -11.18 0.87
CA ARG A 189 10.62 -11.40 -0.26
C ARG A 189 9.65 -12.55 0.00
N ILE A 190 10.16 -13.68 0.49
CA ILE A 190 9.33 -14.85 0.80
C ILE A 190 8.39 -14.56 1.96
N PHE A 191 8.87 -13.83 2.97
CA PHE A 191 8.10 -13.42 4.14
C PHE A 191 6.88 -12.59 3.74
N VAL A 192 7.08 -11.52 2.97
CA VAL A 192 5.97 -10.68 2.48
C VAL A 192 5.03 -11.48 1.57
N THR A 193 5.58 -12.35 0.69
CA THR A 193 4.77 -13.23 -0.17
C THR A 193 3.86 -14.16 0.64
N ALA A 194 4.34 -14.68 1.78
CA ALA A 194 3.53 -15.52 2.67
C ALA A 194 2.40 -14.72 3.32
N LEU A 195 2.63 -13.45 3.68
CA LEU A 195 1.59 -12.58 4.22
C LEU A 195 0.57 -12.14 3.16
N ASP A 196 1.00 -12.00 1.90
CA ASP A 196 0.17 -11.69 0.74
C ASP A 196 -0.71 -12.89 0.31
N ALA A 197 -0.53 -14.10 0.86
CA ALA A 197 -1.23 -15.32 0.43
C ALA A 197 -2.76 -15.18 0.21
N PRO A 198 -3.53 -14.41 1.02
CA PRO A 198 -4.97 -14.22 0.79
C PRO A 198 -5.34 -13.62 -0.58
N ILE A 199 -4.42 -12.93 -1.25
CA ILE A 199 -4.69 -12.41 -2.61
C ILE A 199 -4.93 -13.52 -3.63
N LEU A 200 -4.46 -14.75 -3.35
CA LEU A 200 -4.63 -15.91 -4.23
C LEU A 200 -5.89 -16.72 -3.92
N TRP A 201 -6.58 -16.44 -2.81
CA TRP A 201 -7.75 -17.21 -2.40
C TRP A 201 -8.98 -16.84 -3.24
N PRO A 202 -9.90 -17.79 -3.48
CA PRO A 202 -11.20 -17.48 -4.08
C PRO A 202 -11.97 -16.45 -3.26
N GLN A 203 -12.81 -15.64 -3.92
CA GLN A 203 -13.61 -14.60 -3.24
C GLN A 203 -14.54 -15.18 -2.17
N ASP A 204 -15.15 -16.34 -2.43
CA ASP A 204 -16.05 -16.99 -1.49
C ASP A 204 -15.32 -17.43 -0.22
N SER A 205 -14.09 -17.92 -0.35
CA SER A 205 -13.23 -18.28 0.79
C SER A 205 -12.87 -17.06 1.62
N VAL A 206 -12.63 -15.90 1.00
CA VAL A 206 -12.39 -14.65 1.73
C VAL A 206 -13.63 -14.20 2.50
N ALA A 207 -14.81 -14.34 1.89
CA ALA A 207 -16.08 -13.94 2.51
C ALA A 207 -16.42 -14.80 3.73
N GLU A 208 -16.22 -16.12 3.65
CA GLU A 208 -16.43 -17.06 4.77
C GLU A 208 -15.54 -16.75 6.00
N LEU A 209 -14.39 -16.12 5.75
CA LEU A 209 -13.37 -15.84 6.73
C LEU A 209 -13.45 -14.40 7.30
N ALA A 210 -14.45 -13.62 6.90
CA ALA A 210 -14.56 -12.20 7.25
C ALA A 210 -14.58 -11.95 8.77
N ASP A 211 -15.32 -12.75 9.53
CA ASP A 211 -15.43 -12.61 10.99
C ASP A 211 -14.15 -13.02 11.74
N ARG A 212 -13.23 -13.70 11.05
CA ARG A 212 -11.99 -14.24 11.61
C ARG A 212 -10.74 -13.53 11.10
N ARG A 213 -10.88 -12.39 10.41
CA ARG A 213 -9.75 -11.66 9.78
C ARG A 213 -8.60 -11.37 10.75
N GLY A 214 -8.89 -10.97 11.99
CA GLY A 214 -7.87 -10.73 13.00
C GLY A 214 -7.08 -11.99 13.38
N LEU A 215 -7.78 -13.11 13.57
CA LEU A 215 -7.16 -14.41 13.85
C LEU A 215 -6.30 -14.88 12.66
N ILE A 216 -6.81 -14.73 11.44
CA ILE A 216 -6.09 -15.15 10.22
C ILE A 216 -4.84 -14.31 10.00
N ALA A 217 -4.93 -12.97 10.17
CA ALA A 217 -3.77 -12.09 10.07
C ALA A 217 -2.65 -12.55 11.03
N ARG A 218 -3.05 -12.89 12.27
CA ARG A 218 -2.13 -13.40 13.29
C ARG A 218 -1.54 -14.76 12.94
N GLN A 219 -2.34 -15.68 12.37
CA GLN A 219 -1.85 -16.98 11.92
C GLN A 219 -0.90 -16.87 10.73
N LEU A 220 -1.16 -15.95 9.78
CA LEU A 220 -0.26 -15.66 8.66
C LEU A 220 1.08 -15.11 9.17
N ALA A 221 1.04 -14.17 10.12
CA ALA A 221 2.25 -13.63 10.75
C ALA A 221 3.05 -14.71 11.47
N TYR A 222 2.37 -15.57 12.25
CA TYR A 222 2.99 -16.72 12.91
C TYR A 222 3.68 -17.66 11.90
N PHE A 223 2.96 -18.02 10.83
CA PHE A 223 3.46 -18.91 9.79
C PHE A 223 4.69 -18.31 9.08
N ALA A 224 4.65 -17.03 8.73
CA ALA A 224 5.75 -16.33 8.07
C ALA A 224 7.00 -16.26 8.97
N LEU A 225 6.83 -15.94 10.26
CA LEU A 225 7.92 -15.91 11.25
C LEU A 225 8.55 -17.28 11.45
N ARG A 226 7.72 -18.34 11.55
CA ARG A 226 8.22 -19.71 11.60
C ARG A 226 8.98 -20.07 10.32
N GLY A 227 8.49 -19.69 9.15
CA GLY A 227 9.10 -19.96 7.86
C GLY A 227 10.51 -19.36 7.69
N ILE A 228 10.77 -18.20 8.29
CA ILE A 228 12.11 -17.58 8.31
C ILE A 228 12.99 -18.08 9.47
N GLY A 229 12.46 -18.99 10.31
CA GLY A 229 13.20 -19.76 11.30
C GLY A 229 13.08 -19.30 12.75
N ALA A 230 12.02 -18.58 13.12
CA ALA A 230 11.73 -18.29 14.53
C ALA A 230 11.51 -19.58 15.35
N SER A 231 12.13 -19.65 16.53
CA SER A 231 12.05 -20.82 17.41
C SER A 231 10.67 -20.94 18.08
N ASP A 232 10.34 -22.12 18.62
CA ASP A 232 9.12 -22.29 19.41
C ASP A 232 9.08 -21.38 20.64
N ALA A 233 10.24 -21.11 21.25
CA ALA A 233 10.34 -20.22 22.40
C ALA A 233 10.01 -18.77 22.00
N THR A 234 10.63 -18.30 20.92
CA THR A 234 10.39 -16.97 20.32
C THR A 234 8.92 -16.81 19.95
N LEU A 235 8.34 -17.77 19.23
CA LEU A 235 6.95 -17.71 18.79
C LEU A 235 5.97 -17.75 19.96
N ARG A 236 6.25 -18.53 21.01
CA ARG A 236 5.42 -18.51 22.22
C ARG A 236 5.48 -17.14 22.91
N GLU A 237 6.64 -16.52 23.01
CA GLU A 237 6.76 -15.18 23.59
C GLU A 237 5.94 -14.15 22.83
N GLU A 238 6.05 -14.15 21.50
CA GLU A 238 5.40 -13.15 20.64
C GLU A 238 3.89 -13.37 20.47
N PHE A 239 3.42 -14.62 20.51
CA PHE A 239 2.03 -14.97 20.22
C PHE A 239 1.20 -15.45 21.42
N SER A 240 1.74 -15.40 22.65
CA SER A 240 0.99 -15.71 23.89
C SER A 240 0.22 -14.52 24.46
N ARG A 241 0.51 -13.30 24.00
CA ARG A 241 -0.16 -12.04 24.40
C ARG A 241 -1.30 -11.68 23.47
#